data_AF-A0A1S6QL57-F1
#
_entry.id   AF-A0A1S6QL57-F1
#
_cell.length_a   1.000
_cell.length_b   1.000
_cell.length_c   1.000
_cell.angle_alpha   90.00
_cell.angle_beta   90.00
_cell.angle_gamma   90.00
#
_symmetry.space_group_name_H-M   'P 1'
#
loop_
_entity.id
_entity.type
_entity.pdbx_description
1 polymer ?
#
loop_
_entity_poly.entity_id
_entity_poly.type
_entity_poly.pdbx_seq_one_letter_code
_entity_poly.pdbx_strand_id
1 'polypeptide(L)'
;MYETLRSAQIDEMLINVYQKHTDIVYTGTIQYLSSNDLIMNTYNDFGIQDGSVYLKLAIIAQVETDSYDLANMKDRIAFDEANRVLLDEDVDMPINMSDNLFERVITNLQNTNSMGLIVTLEDNQLKYSEGLIEKYSGGTISFRTIDKFNFEKSELKLIDLSDIVGIEFSGSELVLLGDSLPIIREEDHISPVEVTSSEQIPDEIMKLRDNGGFSIITTTDDRKYFYVGTIISANPVEFVMQVVDMSGRFGGYVWMRYDDVAKVVLDSDYLKVMKNFVTNNRVGGKFVLPGLNDQRAFDDNDNLLTYLIDQSIKHHKLIRFELVDGTDVIGFPNAIDQRTGSLVIWLLDFDEVTNSVKRTVGLEEIKEMAFDYYKAFLLENHID
;
A
#
# COMPACT_ATOMS: atom_id res chain seq x y z
N MET A 1 -4.98 -30.36 0.47
CA MET A 1 -4.02 -29.24 0.52
C MET A 1 -2.79 -29.52 -0.34
N TYR A 2 -1.88 -30.45 0.01
CA TYR A 2 -0.66 -30.67 -0.79
C TYR A 2 -0.94 -30.98 -2.28
N GLU A 3 -1.84 -31.92 -2.57
CA GLU A 3 -2.19 -32.23 -3.97
C GLU A 3 -2.84 -31.03 -4.69
N THR A 4 -3.61 -30.20 -3.99
CA THR A 4 -4.18 -28.95 -4.53
C THR A 4 -3.10 -27.97 -4.92
N LEU A 5 -2.12 -27.74 -4.03
CA LEU A 5 -0.95 -26.89 -4.31
C LEU A 5 -0.11 -27.45 -5.45
N ARG A 6 0.04 -28.77 -5.52
CA ARG A 6 0.79 -29.44 -6.58
C ARG A 6 0.12 -29.28 -7.95
N SER A 7 -1.20 -29.46 -8.02
CA SER A 7 -1.96 -29.16 -9.23
C SER A 7 -1.85 -27.70 -9.61
N ALA A 8 -2.02 -26.77 -8.66
CA ALA A 8 -1.87 -25.34 -8.90
C ALA A 8 -0.48 -24.97 -9.42
N GLN A 9 0.60 -25.59 -8.92
CA GLN A 9 1.95 -25.39 -9.42
C GLN A 9 2.11 -25.92 -10.86
N ILE A 10 1.63 -27.14 -11.15
CA ILE A 10 1.77 -27.77 -12.48
C ILE A 10 1.00 -26.98 -13.53
N ASP A 11 -0.18 -26.50 -13.18
CA ASP A 11 -1.08 -25.78 -14.07
C ASP A 11 -0.86 -24.25 -14.04
N GLU A 12 0.19 -23.78 -13.34
CA GLU A 12 0.54 -22.36 -13.16
C GLU A 12 -0.67 -21.50 -12.73
N MET A 13 -1.50 -22.04 -11.85
CA MET A 13 -2.74 -21.39 -11.41
C MET A 13 -2.45 -20.21 -10.48
N LEU A 14 -3.16 -19.11 -10.71
CA LEU A 14 -3.33 -18.05 -9.72
C LEU A 14 -4.19 -18.57 -8.56
N ILE A 15 -3.68 -18.45 -7.33
CA ILE A 15 -4.34 -18.94 -6.11
C ILE A 15 -4.32 -17.90 -4.99
N ASN A 16 -5.28 -18.01 -4.08
CA ASN A 16 -5.29 -17.33 -2.79
C ASN A 16 -4.84 -18.31 -1.70
N VAL A 17 -3.85 -17.91 -0.89
CA VAL A 17 -3.31 -18.66 0.24
C VAL A 17 -3.67 -17.94 1.53
N TYR A 18 -4.61 -18.53 2.27
CA TYR A 18 -5.05 -18.05 3.58
C TYR A 18 -4.19 -18.68 4.67
N GLN A 19 -3.66 -17.86 5.57
CA GLN A 19 -2.80 -18.28 6.66
C GLN A 19 -3.58 -18.44 7.96
N LYS A 20 -3.03 -19.23 8.88
CA LYS A 20 -3.50 -19.27 10.27
C LYS A 20 -2.97 -18.04 11.01
N HIS A 21 -3.71 -17.61 12.03
CA HIS A 21 -3.28 -16.56 12.96
C HIS A 21 -3.09 -15.15 12.36
N THR A 22 -3.57 -14.92 11.14
CA THR A 22 -3.57 -13.61 10.47
C THR A 22 -4.71 -13.55 9.46
N ASP A 23 -5.13 -12.33 9.11
CA ASP A 23 -6.09 -12.04 8.04
C ASP A 23 -5.38 -11.73 6.70
N ILE A 24 -4.04 -11.78 6.67
CA ILE A 24 -3.25 -11.57 5.45
C ILE A 24 -3.41 -12.78 4.52
N VAL A 25 -3.85 -12.48 3.29
CA VAL A 25 -3.99 -13.44 2.19
C VAL A 25 -2.91 -13.14 1.16
N TYR A 26 -2.23 -14.17 0.67
CA TYR A 26 -1.32 -14.03 -0.47
C TYR A 26 -2.01 -14.51 -1.74
N THR A 27 -2.01 -13.67 -2.77
CA THR A 27 -2.50 -14.00 -4.10
C THR A 27 -1.33 -14.17 -5.06
N GLY A 28 -1.25 -15.28 -5.78
CA GLY A 28 -0.03 -15.55 -6.57
C GLY A 28 0.04 -16.90 -7.25
N THR A 29 1.20 -17.17 -7.86
CA THR A 29 1.51 -18.44 -8.54
C THR A 29 2.65 -19.16 -7.82
N ILE A 30 2.53 -20.48 -7.66
CA ILE A 30 3.54 -21.28 -6.97
C ILE A 30 4.74 -21.50 -7.92
N GLN A 31 5.90 -21.02 -7.49
CA GLN A 31 7.16 -21.28 -8.19
C GLN A 31 7.77 -22.61 -7.75
N TYR A 32 7.81 -22.85 -6.43
CA TYR A 32 8.39 -24.06 -5.86
C TYR A 32 7.48 -24.66 -4.79
N LEU A 33 7.39 -25.99 -4.77
CA LEU A 33 6.64 -26.74 -3.77
C LEU A 33 7.47 -27.95 -3.31
N SER A 34 7.71 -28.04 -2.01
CA SER A 34 8.25 -29.22 -1.34
C SER A 34 7.19 -29.87 -0.46
N SER A 35 7.51 -31.02 0.15
CA SER A 35 6.61 -31.67 1.11
C SER A 35 6.26 -30.82 2.34
N ASN A 36 7.03 -29.78 2.66
CA ASN A 36 6.91 -29.00 3.89
C ASN A 36 6.72 -27.50 3.68
N ASP A 37 7.06 -26.97 2.51
CA ASP A 37 7.05 -25.54 2.23
C ASP A 37 6.79 -25.24 0.75
N LEU A 38 6.49 -23.97 0.47
CA LEU A 38 6.33 -23.43 -0.88
C LEU A 38 7.02 -22.07 -1.01
N ILE A 39 7.31 -21.70 -2.25
CA ILE A 39 7.62 -20.33 -2.66
C ILE A 39 6.60 -19.94 -3.74
N MET A 40 5.96 -18.78 -3.58
CA MET A 40 5.06 -18.22 -4.58
C MET A 40 5.47 -16.79 -4.94
N ASN A 41 5.28 -16.41 -6.19
CA ASN A 41 5.32 -15.02 -6.61
C ASN A 41 3.98 -14.38 -6.26
N THR A 42 4.02 -13.19 -5.67
CA THR A 42 2.84 -12.51 -5.15
C THR A 42 2.44 -11.35 -6.05
N TYR A 43 1.14 -11.11 -6.15
CA TYR A 43 0.57 -9.91 -6.75
C TYR A 43 -0.07 -9.06 -5.66
N ASN A 44 0.08 -7.74 -5.76
CA ASN A 44 -0.65 -6.82 -4.90
C ASN A 44 -2.10 -6.64 -5.37
N ASP A 45 -2.89 -5.86 -4.62
CA ASP A 45 -4.30 -5.60 -4.90
C ASP A 45 -4.58 -5.02 -6.31
N PHE A 46 -3.55 -4.49 -6.98
CA PHE A 46 -3.66 -3.91 -8.32
C PHE A 46 -3.31 -4.90 -9.44
N GLY A 47 -3.02 -6.17 -9.13
CA GLY A 47 -2.57 -7.15 -10.11
C GLY A 47 -1.15 -6.94 -10.60
N ILE A 48 -0.36 -6.13 -9.88
CA ILE A 48 1.05 -5.90 -10.18
C ILE A 48 1.88 -6.89 -9.36
N GLN A 49 2.82 -7.59 -9.99
CA GLN A 49 3.71 -8.51 -9.29
C GLN A 49 4.55 -7.73 -8.27
N ASP A 50 4.55 -8.19 -7.02
CA ASP A 50 5.18 -7.53 -5.88
C ASP A 50 5.91 -8.56 -5.01
N GLY A 51 7.05 -9.00 -5.51
CA GLY A 51 7.94 -9.92 -4.80
C GLY A 51 7.48 -11.37 -4.75
N SER A 52 7.99 -12.07 -3.75
CA SER A 52 7.71 -13.47 -3.50
C SER A 52 7.63 -13.74 -2.00
N VAL A 53 6.95 -14.82 -1.65
CA VAL A 53 6.87 -15.30 -0.27
C VAL A 53 7.24 -16.78 -0.18
N TYR A 54 8.11 -17.10 0.78
CA TYR A 54 8.33 -18.45 1.28
C TYR A 54 7.36 -18.72 2.43
N LEU A 55 6.68 -19.87 2.43
CA LEU A 55 5.78 -20.28 3.52
C LEU A 55 5.96 -21.74 3.90
N LYS A 56 5.99 -22.04 5.20
CA LYS A 56 5.81 -23.40 5.71
C LYS A 56 4.35 -23.82 5.51
N LEU A 57 4.11 -25.00 4.94
CA LEU A 57 2.76 -25.52 4.72
C LEU A 57 1.94 -25.64 6.03
N ALA A 58 2.62 -25.77 7.18
CA ALA A 58 1.97 -25.85 8.48
C ALA A 58 1.18 -24.58 8.86
N ILE A 59 1.54 -23.41 8.33
CA ILE A 59 0.85 -22.13 8.61
C ILE A 59 -0.32 -21.88 7.65
N ILE A 60 -0.45 -22.66 6.57
CA ILE A 60 -1.56 -22.50 5.61
C ILE A 60 -2.83 -23.07 6.24
N ALA A 61 -3.88 -22.25 6.25
CA ALA A 61 -5.22 -22.62 6.68
C ALA A 61 -6.05 -23.15 5.52
N GLN A 62 -6.05 -22.43 4.40
CA GLN A 62 -6.85 -22.75 3.22
C GLN A 62 -6.15 -22.26 1.95
N VAL A 63 -6.43 -22.96 0.85
CA VAL A 63 -6.03 -22.56 -0.51
C VAL A 63 -7.29 -22.47 -1.34
N GLU A 64 -7.44 -21.38 -2.05
CA GLU A 64 -8.52 -21.14 -2.99
C GLU A 64 -7.93 -21.01 -4.40
N THR A 65 -8.54 -21.73 -5.35
CA THR A 65 -8.08 -21.81 -6.74
C THR A 65 -9.10 -21.25 -7.73
N ASP A 66 -10.29 -20.90 -7.23
CA ASP A 66 -11.40 -20.41 -8.02
C ASP A 66 -12.33 -19.56 -7.14
N SER A 67 -12.43 -18.27 -7.45
CA SER A 67 -13.29 -17.30 -6.79
C SER A 67 -13.48 -16.08 -7.68
N TYR A 68 -14.48 -15.25 -7.34
CA TYR A 68 -14.68 -13.96 -8.01
C TYR A 68 -13.44 -13.07 -7.89
N ASP A 69 -12.85 -13.02 -6.69
CA ASP A 69 -11.62 -12.28 -6.42
C ASP A 69 -10.44 -12.73 -7.32
N LEU A 70 -10.25 -14.05 -7.49
CA LEU A 70 -9.22 -14.57 -8.40
C LEU A 70 -9.53 -14.32 -9.88
N ALA A 71 -10.79 -14.28 -10.29
CA ALA A 71 -11.16 -13.92 -11.65
C ALA A 71 -10.80 -12.45 -11.93
N ASN A 72 -11.15 -11.58 -10.99
CA ASN A 72 -10.86 -10.16 -11.02
C ASN A 72 -9.36 -9.86 -11.04
N MET A 73 -8.60 -10.55 -10.18
CA MET A 73 -7.15 -10.44 -10.17
C MET A 73 -6.51 -10.84 -11.50
N LYS A 74 -7.04 -11.85 -12.21
CA LYS A 74 -6.53 -12.22 -13.55
C LYS A 74 -6.72 -11.10 -14.57
N ASP A 75 -7.85 -10.39 -14.53
CA ASP A 75 -8.10 -9.26 -15.42
C ASP A 75 -7.15 -8.10 -15.12
N ARG A 76 -6.85 -7.84 -13.84
CA ARG A 76 -5.84 -6.84 -13.42
C ARG A 76 -4.42 -7.20 -13.86
N ILE A 77 -4.01 -8.46 -13.70
CA ILE A 77 -2.71 -8.95 -14.17
C ILE A 77 -2.59 -8.81 -15.69
N ALA A 78 -3.62 -9.24 -16.44
CA ALA A 78 -3.63 -9.12 -17.89
C ALA A 78 -3.56 -7.65 -18.35
N PHE A 79 -4.18 -6.73 -17.61
CA PHE A 79 -4.07 -5.31 -17.85
C PHE A 79 -2.66 -4.77 -17.61
N ASP A 80 -2.02 -5.14 -16.49
CA ASP A 80 -0.64 -4.78 -16.17
C ASP A 80 0.33 -5.28 -17.26
N GLU A 81 0.23 -6.54 -17.67
CA GLU A 81 1.06 -7.14 -18.72
C GLU A 81 0.90 -6.42 -20.07
N ALA A 82 -0.34 -6.08 -20.45
CA ALA A 82 -0.64 -5.40 -21.71
C ALA A 82 -0.13 -3.94 -21.73
N ASN A 83 -0.11 -3.28 -20.58
CA ASN A 83 0.28 -1.88 -20.45
C ASN A 83 1.71 -1.68 -19.93
N ARG A 84 2.40 -2.78 -19.59
CA ARG A 84 3.73 -2.79 -18.96
C ARG A 84 3.76 -1.89 -17.73
N VAL A 85 2.74 -2.04 -16.89
CA VAL A 85 2.70 -1.38 -15.58
C VAL A 85 3.76 -1.98 -14.66
N LEU A 86 4.33 -3.16 -14.97
CA LEU A 86 5.57 -3.68 -14.38
C LEU A 86 6.68 -2.62 -14.37
N LEU A 87 7.01 -2.16 -13.17
CA LEU A 87 8.02 -1.12 -12.95
C LEU A 87 9.39 -1.71 -12.59
N ASP A 88 9.48 -2.97 -12.14
CA ASP A 88 10.72 -3.64 -11.77
C ASP A 88 10.89 -4.93 -12.58
N GLU A 89 12.12 -5.22 -13.01
CA GLU A 89 12.42 -6.49 -13.68
C GLU A 89 12.21 -7.65 -12.70
N ASP A 90 11.71 -8.78 -13.20
CA ASP A 90 11.66 -10.01 -12.42
C ASP A 90 12.99 -10.24 -11.72
N VAL A 91 12.97 -10.35 -10.39
CA VAL A 91 14.13 -10.83 -9.66
C VAL A 91 14.25 -12.31 -9.97
N ASP A 92 15.00 -12.64 -11.02
CA ASP A 92 15.42 -13.99 -11.34
C ASP A 92 16.25 -14.50 -10.16
N MET A 93 15.61 -15.25 -9.26
CA MET A 93 16.33 -16.04 -8.28
C MET A 93 16.72 -17.34 -8.96
N PRO A 94 18.02 -17.58 -9.21
CA PRO A 94 18.46 -18.84 -9.76
C PRO A 94 18.24 -19.96 -8.73
N ILE A 95 17.10 -20.65 -8.82
CA ILE A 95 16.75 -21.75 -7.92
C ILE A 95 17.11 -23.07 -8.60
N ASN A 96 18.16 -23.70 -8.10
CA ASN A 96 18.48 -25.09 -8.45
C ASN A 96 17.46 -26.03 -7.75
N MET A 97 17.06 -27.11 -8.41
CA MET A 97 15.97 -27.99 -7.90
C MET A 97 16.37 -28.92 -6.75
N SER A 98 17.63 -28.91 -6.29
CA SER A 98 18.21 -29.94 -5.40
C SER A 98 18.38 -29.58 -3.92
N ASP A 99 18.15 -28.32 -3.51
CA ASP A 99 18.50 -27.89 -2.14
C ASP A 99 17.24 -27.48 -1.38
N ASN A 100 17.33 -27.51 -0.05
CA ASN A 100 16.26 -27.11 0.87
C ASN A 100 15.79 -25.67 0.55
N LEU A 101 14.50 -25.47 0.27
CA LEU A 101 13.94 -24.18 -0.17
C LEU A 101 14.21 -23.06 0.85
N PHE A 102 14.05 -23.35 2.13
CA PHE A 102 14.26 -22.39 3.20
C PHE A 102 15.72 -21.93 3.29
N GLU A 103 16.67 -22.87 3.31
CA GLU A 103 18.09 -22.54 3.36
C GLU A 103 18.54 -21.73 2.14
N ARG A 104 17.96 -21.99 0.97
CA ARG A 104 18.21 -21.23 -0.25
C ARG A 104 17.76 -19.78 -0.10
N VAL A 105 16.53 -19.54 0.38
CA VAL A 105 16.01 -18.18 0.57
C VAL A 105 16.90 -17.40 1.54
N ILE A 106 17.23 -17.98 2.69
CA ILE A 106 18.10 -17.34 3.68
C ILE A 106 19.49 -17.05 3.11
N THR A 107 20.09 -18.03 2.44
CA THR A 107 21.44 -17.88 1.87
C THR A 107 21.45 -16.85 0.76
N ASN A 108 20.39 -16.79 -0.06
CA ASN A 108 20.24 -15.77 -1.10
C ASN A 108 20.17 -14.37 -0.48
N LEU A 109 19.23 -14.13 0.44
CA LEU A 109 19.05 -12.85 1.12
C LEU A 109 20.35 -12.38 1.82
N GLN A 110 21.06 -13.30 2.47
CA GLN A 110 22.36 -12.99 3.08
C GLN A 110 23.42 -12.62 2.03
N ASN A 111 23.56 -13.41 0.96
CA ASN A 111 24.62 -13.22 -0.03
C ASN A 111 24.40 -11.96 -0.89
N THR A 112 23.15 -11.59 -1.14
CA THR A 112 22.79 -10.39 -1.91
C THR A 112 22.63 -9.16 -1.02
N ASN A 113 22.70 -9.31 0.31
CA ASN A 113 22.42 -8.26 1.28
C ASN A 113 21.06 -7.59 1.03
N SER A 114 20.05 -8.41 0.71
CA SER A 114 18.70 -7.95 0.39
C SER A 114 17.82 -7.90 1.64
N MET A 115 16.90 -6.93 1.68
CA MET A 115 15.89 -6.85 2.72
C MET A 115 14.91 -8.03 2.63
N GLY A 116 14.51 -8.54 3.78
CA GLY A 116 13.41 -9.50 3.89
C GLY A 116 12.48 -9.15 5.06
N LEU A 117 11.23 -9.55 4.93
CA LEU A 117 10.27 -9.57 6.04
C LEU A 117 10.22 -10.98 6.62
N ILE A 118 10.77 -11.15 7.82
CA ILE A 118 10.72 -12.44 8.51
C ILE A 118 9.42 -12.52 9.32
N VAL A 119 8.70 -13.62 9.12
CA VAL A 119 7.47 -13.94 9.84
C VAL A 119 7.76 -15.05 10.84
N THR A 120 7.69 -14.74 12.14
CA THR A 120 7.82 -15.73 13.22
C THR A 120 6.47 -16.03 13.87
N LEU A 121 6.33 -17.22 14.45
CA LEU A 121 5.15 -17.61 15.24
C LEU A 121 5.51 -17.63 16.73
N GLU A 122 4.98 -16.65 17.47
CA GLU A 122 5.22 -16.48 18.90
C GLU A 122 3.86 -16.40 19.63
N ASP A 123 3.64 -17.24 20.64
CA ASP A 123 2.39 -17.27 21.43
C ASP A 123 1.09 -17.34 20.58
N ASN A 124 1.10 -18.15 19.51
CA ASN A 124 0.02 -18.27 18.51
C ASN A 124 -0.33 -16.96 17.79
N GLN A 125 0.61 -16.02 17.72
CA GLN A 125 0.51 -14.81 16.92
C GLN A 125 1.68 -14.71 15.96
N LEU A 126 1.41 -14.24 14.74
CA LEU A 126 2.47 -13.90 13.80
C LEU A 126 3.13 -12.59 14.20
N LYS A 127 4.47 -12.57 14.17
CA LYS A 127 5.28 -11.37 14.30
C LYS A 127 6.03 -11.15 13.01
N TYR A 128 6.15 -9.88 12.62
CA TYR A 128 6.73 -9.45 11.37
C TYR A 128 7.94 -8.58 11.68
N SER A 129 9.06 -8.81 11.02
CA SER A 129 10.28 -8.02 11.21
C SER A 129 11.00 -7.82 9.88
N GLU A 130 11.11 -6.57 9.45
CA GLU A 130 11.87 -6.15 8.28
C GLU A 130 13.35 -6.05 8.65
N GLY A 131 14.24 -6.49 7.76
CA GLY A 131 15.65 -6.47 8.07
C GLY A 131 16.58 -7.23 7.13
N LEU A 132 17.82 -7.38 7.59
CA LEU A 132 18.90 -8.06 6.89
C LEU A 132 19.36 -9.29 7.64
N ILE A 133 19.63 -10.37 6.91
CA ILE A 133 20.30 -11.55 7.45
C ILE A 133 21.82 -11.29 7.43
N GLU A 134 22.42 -11.01 8.59
CA GLU A 134 23.87 -10.80 8.70
C GLU A 134 24.64 -12.13 8.66
N LYS A 135 24.05 -13.17 9.25
CA LYS A 135 24.70 -14.49 9.33
C LYS A 135 23.69 -15.61 9.50
N TYR A 136 23.88 -16.68 8.73
CA TYR A 136 23.25 -17.98 8.96
C TYR A 136 24.26 -18.97 9.58
N SER A 137 23.97 -19.53 10.76
CA SER A 137 24.76 -20.64 11.30
C SER A 137 24.04 -21.46 12.37
N GLY A 138 24.17 -22.78 12.30
CA GLY A 138 23.84 -23.68 13.43
C GLY A 138 22.37 -23.68 13.86
N GLY A 139 21.43 -23.58 12.91
CA GLY A 139 19.99 -23.59 13.23
C GLY A 139 19.43 -22.23 13.65
N THR A 140 20.21 -21.15 13.51
CA THR A 140 19.78 -19.78 13.80
C THR A 140 20.23 -18.82 12.70
N ILE A 141 19.53 -17.69 12.61
CA ILE A 141 20.01 -16.50 11.88
C ILE A 141 20.30 -15.36 12.86
N SER A 142 21.34 -14.60 12.56
CA SER A 142 21.54 -13.24 13.09
C SER A 142 20.85 -12.26 12.13
N PHE A 143 19.78 -11.64 12.61
CA PHE A 143 18.91 -10.77 11.83
C PHE A 143 18.95 -9.34 12.38
N ARG A 144 19.42 -8.39 11.56
CA ARG A 144 19.33 -6.97 11.91
C ARG A 144 17.95 -6.46 11.55
N THR A 145 17.16 -6.10 12.53
CA THR A 145 15.88 -5.43 12.27
C THR A 145 16.12 -4.00 11.84
N ILE A 146 15.30 -3.52 10.91
CA ILE A 146 15.27 -2.15 10.44
C ILE A 146 13.90 -1.58 10.76
N ASP A 147 13.86 -0.50 11.53
CA ASP A 147 12.63 0.22 11.85
C ASP A 147 12.63 1.56 11.10
N LYS A 148 11.90 1.61 9.98
CA LYS A 148 11.73 2.81 9.16
C LYS A 148 10.97 3.94 9.85
N PHE A 149 10.32 3.67 10.99
CA PHE A 149 9.62 4.67 11.80
C PHE A 149 10.47 5.21 12.95
N ASN A 150 11.51 4.48 13.36
CA ASN A 150 12.41 4.90 14.42
C ASN A 150 13.80 4.26 14.26
N PHE A 151 14.78 5.05 13.83
CA PHE A 151 16.12 4.59 13.52
C PHE A 151 16.91 4.08 14.75
N GLU A 152 16.51 4.48 15.97
CA GLU A 152 17.11 3.98 17.22
C GLU A 152 16.71 2.53 17.53
N LYS A 153 15.66 2.00 16.89
CA LYS A 153 15.13 0.65 17.17
C LYS A 153 15.71 -0.45 16.29
N SER A 154 16.85 -0.20 15.66
CA SER A 154 17.55 -1.19 14.83
C SER A 154 18.40 -2.13 15.68
N GLU A 155 17.89 -3.33 15.99
CA GLU A 155 18.57 -4.29 16.88
C GLU A 155 19.01 -5.57 16.17
N LEU A 156 19.97 -6.28 16.78
CA LEU A 156 20.36 -7.63 16.33
C LEU A 156 19.49 -8.64 17.06
N LYS A 157 18.72 -9.42 16.31
CA LYS A 157 18.00 -10.57 16.84
C LYS A 157 18.70 -11.85 16.44
N LEU A 158 18.72 -12.80 17.36
CA LEU A 158 18.99 -14.20 17.03
C LEU A 158 17.65 -14.90 16.93
N ILE A 159 17.34 -15.45 15.76
CA ILE A 159 16.06 -16.10 15.47
C ILE A 159 16.35 -17.57 15.17
N ASP A 160 15.68 -18.46 15.89
CA ASP A 160 15.71 -19.90 15.62
C ASP A 160 14.93 -20.20 14.33
N LEU A 161 15.50 -21.04 13.46
CA LEU A 161 14.85 -21.39 12.18
C LEU A 161 13.51 -22.13 12.37
N SER A 162 13.31 -22.76 13.53
CA SER A 162 12.03 -23.40 13.86
C SER A 162 10.88 -22.40 13.93
N ASP A 163 11.17 -21.17 14.36
CA ASP A 163 10.17 -20.16 14.69
C ASP A 163 9.76 -19.36 13.46
N ILE A 164 10.61 -19.31 12.44
CA ILE A 164 10.32 -18.68 11.15
C ILE A 164 9.30 -19.53 10.39
N VAL A 165 8.12 -18.98 10.12
CA VAL A 165 7.04 -19.66 9.38
C VAL A 165 6.85 -19.11 7.98
N GLY A 166 7.35 -17.90 7.70
CA GLY A 166 7.33 -17.29 6.39
C GLY A 166 8.45 -16.25 6.21
N ILE A 167 8.77 -15.96 4.96
CA ILE A 167 9.71 -14.89 4.57
C ILE A 167 9.18 -14.23 3.31
N GLU A 168 8.91 -12.92 3.35
CA GLU A 168 8.65 -12.13 2.14
C GLU A 168 9.95 -11.46 1.69
N PHE A 169 10.15 -11.38 0.37
CA PHE A 169 11.35 -10.81 -0.21
C PHE A 169 11.09 -10.35 -1.65
N SER A 170 12.00 -9.53 -2.18
CA SER A 170 11.92 -8.94 -3.53
C SER A 170 10.70 -8.05 -3.80
N GLY A 171 9.86 -7.74 -2.80
CA GLY A 171 8.79 -6.75 -2.93
C GLY A 171 9.35 -5.34 -3.12
N SER A 172 8.65 -4.49 -3.89
CA SER A 172 9.13 -3.16 -4.28
C SER A 172 9.48 -2.30 -3.05
N GLU A 173 8.67 -2.36 -1.99
CA GLU A 173 8.95 -1.62 -0.74
C GLU A 173 10.24 -2.12 -0.07
N LEU A 174 10.44 -3.43 0.03
CA LEU A 174 11.63 -4.02 0.64
C LEU A 174 12.90 -3.65 -0.13
N VAL A 175 12.83 -3.63 -1.47
CA VAL A 175 13.93 -3.19 -2.33
C VAL A 175 14.26 -1.72 -2.07
N LEU A 176 13.24 -0.84 -2.07
CA LEU A 176 13.42 0.58 -1.80
C LEU A 176 13.96 0.85 -0.38
N LEU A 177 13.51 0.07 0.61
CA LEU A 177 14.02 0.14 1.97
C LEU A 177 15.49 -0.26 2.03
N GLY A 178 15.89 -1.31 1.29
CA GLY A 178 17.27 -1.73 1.12
C GLY A 178 18.15 -0.62 0.51
N ASP A 179 17.65 0.05 -0.52
CA ASP A 179 18.32 1.20 -1.14
C ASP A 179 18.44 2.40 -0.20
N SER A 180 17.57 2.48 0.81
CA SER A 180 17.52 3.56 1.80
C SER A 180 18.38 3.30 3.05
N LEU A 181 18.97 2.12 3.19
CA LEU A 181 19.83 1.80 4.35
C LEU A 181 20.94 2.83 4.64
N PRO A 182 21.61 3.45 3.65
CA PRO A 182 22.64 4.46 3.92
C PRO A 182 22.14 5.69 4.70
N ILE A 183 20.84 5.98 4.67
CA ILE A 183 20.24 7.12 5.39
C ILE A 183 19.52 6.72 6.68
N ILE A 184 19.40 5.41 6.95
CA ILE A 184 18.79 4.83 8.15
C ILE A 184 19.92 4.48 9.11
N ARG A 185 20.23 5.41 10.01
CA ARG A 185 21.30 5.27 10.99
C ARG A 185 20.83 5.83 12.32
N GLU A 186 21.19 5.17 13.42
CA GLU A 186 20.80 5.58 14.77
C GLU A 186 21.23 7.02 15.06
N GLU A 187 22.43 7.43 14.64
CA GLU A 187 22.93 8.79 14.82
C GLU A 187 22.16 9.86 14.02
N ASP A 188 21.37 9.44 13.03
CA ASP A 188 20.55 10.31 12.19
C ASP A 188 19.06 10.30 12.63
N HIS A 189 18.73 9.73 13.80
CA HIS A 189 17.36 9.71 14.32
C HIS A 189 16.76 11.12 14.46
N ILE A 190 15.54 11.28 13.96
CA ILE A 190 14.73 12.49 14.07
C ILE A 190 13.49 12.19 14.91
N SER A 191 13.44 12.82 16.09
CA SER A 191 12.21 12.83 16.89
C SER A 191 11.09 13.56 16.11
N PRO A 192 9.88 12.99 16.03
CA PRO A 192 8.80 13.59 15.25
C PRO A 192 8.50 15.03 15.65
N VAL A 193 8.41 15.92 14.65
CA VAL A 193 7.94 17.29 14.81
C VAL A 193 6.46 17.32 14.42
N GLU A 194 5.59 17.58 15.39
CA GLU A 194 4.14 17.41 15.23
C GLU A 194 3.38 18.71 15.55
N VAL A 195 2.31 18.97 14.79
CA VAL A 195 1.31 20.00 15.06
C VAL A 195 -0.02 19.33 15.31
N THR A 196 -0.56 19.48 16.52
CA THR A 196 -1.83 18.86 16.97
C THR A 196 -2.90 19.87 17.36
N SER A 197 -2.56 21.16 17.39
CA SER A 197 -3.52 22.22 17.70
C SER A 197 -4.36 22.55 16.48
N SER A 198 -5.69 22.38 16.57
CA SER A 198 -6.63 22.71 15.50
C SER A 198 -6.58 24.19 15.08
N GLU A 199 -6.16 25.09 15.97
CA GLU A 199 -5.95 26.51 15.64
C GLU A 199 -4.68 26.75 14.80
N GLN A 200 -3.67 25.88 14.91
CA GLN A 200 -2.38 26.03 14.22
C GLN A 200 -2.30 25.23 12.92
N ILE A 201 -3.11 24.17 12.79
CA ILE A 201 -3.11 23.28 11.61
C ILE A 201 -3.35 24.06 10.30
N PRO A 202 -4.35 24.96 10.17
CA PRO A 202 -4.57 25.67 8.91
C PRO A 202 -3.35 26.50 8.46
N ASP A 203 -2.73 27.23 9.40
CA ASP A 203 -1.53 28.03 9.12
C ASP A 203 -0.35 27.15 8.69
N GLU A 204 -0.20 25.97 9.28
CA GLU A 204 0.87 25.05 8.92
C GLU A 204 0.63 24.39 7.55
N ILE A 205 -0.60 24.01 7.24
CA ILE A 205 -0.97 23.46 5.93
C ILE A 205 -0.73 24.48 4.82
N MET A 206 -1.06 25.76 5.05
CA MET A 206 -0.75 26.83 4.10
C MET A 206 0.76 26.98 3.87
N LYS A 207 1.59 26.91 4.93
CA LYS A 207 3.05 26.93 4.78
C LYS A 207 3.57 25.73 3.98
N LEU A 208 3.07 24.53 4.25
CA LEU A 208 3.42 23.30 3.54
C LEU A 208 3.07 23.40 2.05
N ARG A 209 1.91 23.98 1.73
CA ARG A 209 1.48 24.24 0.35
C ARG A 209 2.42 25.24 -0.35
N ASP A 210 2.75 26.35 0.31
CA ASP A 210 3.59 27.40 -0.27
C ASP A 210 5.05 26.95 -0.51
N ASN A 211 5.58 26.08 0.35
CA ASN A 211 6.96 25.61 0.25
C ASN A 211 7.12 24.23 -0.41
N GLY A 212 6.02 23.57 -0.78
CA GLY A 212 6.03 22.20 -1.33
C GLY A 212 6.48 21.15 -0.31
N GLY A 213 6.22 21.38 0.97
CA GLY A 213 6.64 20.55 2.08
C GLY A 213 5.96 19.18 2.07
N PHE A 214 6.75 18.15 2.37
CA PHE A 214 6.30 16.77 2.47
C PHE A 214 5.96 16.45 3.93
N SER A 215 4.77 15.91 4.19
CA SER A 215 4.21 15.77 5.54
C SER A 215 3.40 14.49 5.70
N ILE A 216 3.13 14.12 6.96
CA ILE A 216 2.14 13.09 7.32
C ILE A 216 0.91 13.78 7.89
N ILE A 217 -0.29 13.37 7.44
CA ILE A 217 -1.57 13.81 7.99
C ILE A 217 -2.28 12.62 8.61
N THR A 218 -2.68 12.72 9.87
CA THR A 218 -3.56 11.76 10.54
C THR A 218 -4.91 12.40 10.83
N THR A 219 -5.97 11.62 10.71
CA THR A 219 -7.35 12.06 10.89
C THR A 219 -7.84 11.90 12.33
N THR A 220 -8.97 12.53 12.64
CA THR A 220 -9.58 12.55 13.99
C THR A 220 -10.29 11.25 14.37
N ASP A 221 -10.57 10.39 13.40
CA ASP A 221 -11.12 9.07 13.61
C ASP A 221 -10.07 8.04 14.09
N ASP A 222 -10.56 6.91 14.59
CA ASP A 222 -9.72 5.82 15.08
C ASP A 222 -9.13 4.95 13.94
N ARG A 223 -8.98 5.51 12.73
CA ARG A 223 -8.42 4.76 11.60
C ARG A 223 -6.93 4.52 11.84
N LYS A 224 -6.46 3.33 11.42
CA LYS A 224 -5.07 2.90 11.60
C LYS A 224 -4.11 3.40 10.52
N TYR A 225 -4.57 4.25 9.60
CA TYR A 225 -3.77 4.74 8.49
C TYR A 225 -3.59 6.25 8.56
N PHE A 226 -2.62 6.74 7.79
CA PHE A 226 -2.27 8.15 7.67
C PHE A 226 -1.91 8.45 6.22
N TYR A 227 -1.97 9.72 5.84
CA TYR A 227 -1.63 10.19 4.50
C TYR A 227 -0.22 10.74 4.48
N VAL A 228 0.54 10.45 3.43
CA VAL A 228 1.91 10.95 3.24
C VAL A 228 2.01 11.59 1.87
N GLY A 229 2.62 12.78 1.77
CA GLY A 229 2.55 13.53 0.52
C GLY A 229 2.80 15.03 0.66
N THR A 230 2.39 15.77 -0.36
CA THR A 230 2.51 17.23 -0.44
C THR A 230 1.14 17.89 -0.52
N ILE A 231 1.00 19.04 0.13
CA ILE A 231 -0.19 19.87 -0.02
C ILE A 231 -0.07 20.66 -1.32
N ILE A 232 -1.06 20.57 -2.19
CA ILE A 232 -1.03 21.17 -3.54
C ILE A 232 -2.05 22.28 -3.73
N SER A 233 -3.07 22.34 -2.86
CA SER A 233 -4.00 23.46 -2.78
C SER A 233 -4.59 23.53 -1.38
N ALA A 234 -4.83 24.74 -0.90
CA ALA A 234 -5.41 24.98 0.42
C ALA A 234 -6.12 26.32 0.46
N ASN A 235 -7.23 26.39 1.20
CA ASN A 235 -7.93 27.62 1.53
C ASN A 235 -8.17 27.67 3.06
N PRO A 236 -8.93 28.64 3.60
CA PRO A 236 -9.15 28.76 5.05
C PRO A 236 -9.91 27.61 5.73
N VAL A 237 -10.55 26.69 5.00
CA VAL A 237 -11.39 25.62 5.58
C VAL A 237 -11.01 24.20 5.14
N GLU A 238 -10.34 24.05 4.01
CA GLU A 238 -10.05 22.76 3.38
C GLU A 238 -8.74 22.78 2.58
N PHE A 239 -8.24 21.59 2.24
CA PHE A 239 -7.04 21.44 1.42
C PHE A 239 -7.11 20.17 0.55
N VAL A 240 -6.23 20.12 -0.45
CA VAL A 240 -5.96 18.94 -1.27
C VAL A 240 -4.49 18.56 -1.12
N MET A 241 -4.27 17.27 -0.94
CA MET A 241 -2.97 16.64 -0.81
C MET A 241 -2.75 15.66 -1.96
N GLN A 242 -1.60 15.77 -2.63
CA GLN A 242 -1.07 14.71 -3.47
C GLN A 242 -0.44 13.67 -2.57
N VAL A 243 -1.01 12.46 -2.54
CA VAL A 243 -0.56 11.39 -1.65
C VAL A 243 0.34 10.40 -2.38
N VAL A 244 1.19 9.72 -1.62
CA VAL A 244 2.01 8.62 -2.11
C VAL A 244 1.63 7.31 -1.40
N ASP A 245 1.81 6.19 -2.10
CA ASP A 245 1.67 4.86 -1.51
C ASP A 245 2.89 4.47 -0.64
N MET A 246 2.85 3.29 -0.03
CA MET A 246 3.93 2.78 0.83
C MET A 246 5.25 2.55 0.08
N SER A 247 5.20 2.40 -1.24
CA SER A 247 6.39 2.32 -2.11
C SER A 247 6.85 3.71 -2.59
N GLY A 248 6.24 4.81 -2.13
CA GLY A 248 6.59 6.18 -2.52
C GLY A 248 6.24 6.53 -3.97
N ARG A 249 5.27 5.85 -4.58
CA ARG A 249 4.69 6.20 -5.89
C ARG A 249 3.44 7.07 -5.68
N PHE A 250 3.01 7.78 -6.71
CA PHE A 250 1.79 8.58 -6.68
C PHE A 250 0.58 7.69 -6.38
N GLY A 251 -0.07 7.94 -5.23
CA GLY A 251 -1.21 7.19 -4.73
C GLY A 251 -2.56 7.82 -5.05
N GLY A 252 -2.58 9.01 -5.66
CA GLY A 252 -3.78 9.78 -5.95
C GLY A 252 -3.84 11.11 -5.20
N TYR A 253 -5.06 11.63 -5.05
CA TYR A 253 -5.32 12.86 -4.31
C TYR A 253 -6.32 12.63 -3.20
N VAL A 254 -6.16 13.38 -2.12
CA VAL A 254 -7.13 13.45 -1.01
C VAL A 254 -7.48 14.91 -0.77
N TRP A 255 -8.78 15.20 -0.75
CA TRP A 255 -9.33 16.43 -0.21
C TRP A 255 -9.79 16.18 1.23
N MET A 256 -9.57 17.16 2.10
CA MET A 256 -9.90 17.06 3.52
C MET A 256 -10.24 18.44 4.10
N ARG A 257 -11.16 18.46 5.05
CA ARG A 257 -11.44 19.63 5.89
C ARG A 257 -10.53 19.68 7.10
N TYR A 258 -10.19 20.86 7.58
CA TYR A 258 -9.34 20.97 8.78
C TYR A 258 -9.94 20.38 10.04
N ASP A 259 -11.28 20.29 10.13
CA ASP A 259 -11.96 19.69 11.28
C ASP A 259 -11.81 18.16 11.37
N ASP A 260 -11.33 17.50 10.31
CA ASP A 260 -10.99 16.07 10.33
C ASP A 260 -9.49 15.81 10.59
N VAL A 261 -8.64 16.84 10.64
CA VAL A 261 -7.20 16.67 10.87
C VAL A 261 -6.91 16.62 12.37
N ALA A 262 -6.38 15.49 12.85
CA ALA A 262 -5.92 15.36 14.23
C ALA A 262 -4.49 15.87 14.44
N LYS A 263 -3.63 15.59 13.46
CA LYS A 263 -2.20 15.87 13.57
C LYS A 263 -1.54 15.97 12.19
N VAL A 264 -0.59 16.88 12.12
CA VAL A 264 0.36 17.04 11.01
C VAL A 264 1.76 16.73 11.52
N VAL A 265 2.46 15.78 10.90
CA VAL A 265 3.89 15.51 11.16
C VAL A 265 4.71 16.19 10.08
N LEU A 266 5.61 17.08 10.50
CA LEU A 266 6.43 17.91 9.62
C LEU A 266 7.80 17.30 9.36
N ASP A 267 8.31 16.54 10.33
CA ASP A 267 9.57 15.83 10.21
C ASP A 267 9.55 14.56 11.07
N SER A 268 10.17 13.49 10.56
CA SER A 268 10.32 12.20 11.24
C SER A 268 11.24 11.29 10.42
N ASP A 269 11.75 10.23 11.06
CA ASP A 269 12.47 9.15 10.38
C ASP A 269 11.69 8.58 9.18
N TYR A 270 10.41 8.30 9.39
CA TYR A 270 9.57 7.76 8.33
C TYR A 270 9.41 8.73 7.15
N LEU A 271 9.22 10.04 7.41
CA LEU A 271 9.20 11.04 6.35
C LEU A 271 10.51 11.09 5.57
N LYS A 272 11.66 10.91 6.24
CA LYS A 272 12.97 10.86 5.58
C LYS A 272 13.07 9.66 4.64
N VAL A 273 12.60 8.48 5.07
CA VAL A 273 12.55 7.27 4.22
C VAL A 273 11.61 7.49 3.03
N MET A 274 10.39 7.97 3.27
CA MET A 274 9.42 8.20 2.19
C MET A 274 9.87 9.26 1.18
N LYS A 275 10.54 10.34 1.62
CA LYS A 275 11.17 11.31 0.71
C LYS A 275 12.21 10.64 -0.20
N ASN A 276 12.98 9.69 0.34
CA ASN A 276 13.95 8.93 -0.44
C ASN A 276 13.26 7.99 -1.45
N PHE A 277 12.19 7.28 -1.04
CA PHE A 277 11.41 6.43 -1.95
C PHE A 277 10.84 7.23 -3.12
N VAL A 278 10.21 8.38 -2.83
CA VAL A 278 9.67 9.29 -3.85
C VAL A 278 10.78 9.77 -4.80
N THR A 279 11.95 10.12 -4.26
CA THR A 279 13.09 10.57 -5.08
C THR A 279 13.56 9.44 -6.01
N ASN A 280 13.74 8.24 -5.49
CA ASN A 280 14.17 7.06 -6.26
C ASN A 280 13.18 6.74 -7.37
N ASN A 281 11.88 6.73 -7.07
CA ASN A 281 10.84 6.49 -8.07
C ASN A 281 10.80 7.58 -9.16
N ARG A 282 10.98 8.86 -8.80
CA ARG A 282 11.02 9.95 -9.78
C ARG A 282 12.24 9.83 -10.69
N VAL A 283 13.41 9.53 -10.14
CA VAL A 283 14.65 9.31 -10.92
C VAL A 283 14.51 8.11 -11.84
N GLY A 284 13.88 7.03 -11.37
CA GLY A 284 13.64 5.81 -12.14
C GLY A 284 12.50 5.92 -13.17
N GLY A 285 11.73 7.01 -13.18
CA GLY A 285 10.53 7.14 -14.03
C GLY A 285 9.35 6.25 -13.59
N LYS A 286 9.36 5.81 -12.32
CA LYS A 286 8.41 4.87 -11.72
C LYS A 286 7.42 5.55 -10.76
N PHE A 287 7.50 6.87 -10.64
CA PHE A 287 6.67 7.63 -9.68
C PHE A 287 5.18 7.57 -10.01
N VAL A 288 4.79 7.52 -11.28
CA VAL A 288 3.36 7.56 -11.68
C VAL A 288 3.00 6.28 -12.40
N LEU A 289 1.96 5.59 -11.94
CA LEU A 289 1.41 4.44 -12.65
C LEU A 289 0.69 4.88 -13.94
N PRO A 290 0.74 4.08 -15.02
CA PRO A 290 0.03 4.37 -16.25
C PRO A 290 -1.45 4.70 -16.02
N GLY A 291 -1.93 5.76 -16.67
CA GLY A 291 -3.33 6.21 -16.55
C GLY A 291 -3.59 7.19 -15.40
N LEU A 292 -2.67 7.32 -14.45
CA LEU A 292 -2.76 8.34 -13.40
C LEU A 292 -2.16 9.68 -13.86
N ASN A 293 -2.65 10.77 -13.27
CA ASN A 293 -2.19 12.13 -13.55
C ASN A 293 -1.76 12.80 -12.26
N ASP A 294 -0.44 12.88 -12.04
CA ASP A 294 0.16 13.54 -10.87
C ASP A 294 0.35 15.06 -11.08
N GLN A 295 -0.04 15.60 -12.24
CA GLN A 295 0.17 17.01 -12.63
C GLN A 295 -1.12 17.83 -12.64
N ARG A 296 -2.16 17.38 -11.96
CA ARG A 296 -3.42 18.14 -11.87
C ARG A 296 -3.20 19.43 -11.09
N ALA A 297 -3.55 20.56 -11.71
CA ALA A 297 -3.58 21.85 -11.06
C ALA A 297 -4.90 22.04 -10.33
N PHE A 298 -4.83 22.61 -9.12
CA PHE A 298 -5.98 22.95 -8.30
C PHE A 298 -5.88 24.43 -7.97
N ASP A 299 -6.97 25.17 -8.18
CA ASP A 299 -7.06 26.57 -7.79
C ASP A 299 -7.44 26.63 -6.30
N ASP A 300 -6.82 27.53 -5.53
CA ASP A 300 -7.14 27.75 -4.11
C ASP A 300 -8.46 28.52 -3.87
N ASN A 301 -9.44 28.28 -4.73
CA ASN A 301 -10.74 28.94 -4.66
C ASN A 301 -11.48 28.55 -3.37
N ASP A 302 -12.40 29.43 -2.92
CA ASP A 302 -13.20 29.25 -1.71
C ASP A 302 -14.13 28.02 -1.72
N ASN A 303 -14.29 27.33 -2.86
CA ASN A 303 -15.22 26.20 -3.03
C ASN A 303 -14.49 24.99 -3.65
N LEU A 304 -13.39 24.55 -3.05
CA LEU A 304 -12.54 23.48 -3.60
C LEU A 304 -13.33 22.18 -3.73
N LEU A 305 -14.08 21.78 -2.69
CA LEU A 305 -14.92 20.57 -2.72
C LEU A 305 -15.90 20.57 -3.90
N THR A 306 -16.67 21.64 -4.07
CA THR A 306 -17.70 21.73 -5.13
C THR A 306 -17.04 21.69 -6.51
N TYR A 307 -15.91 22.39 -6.68
CA TYR A 307 -15.16 22.37 -7.92
C TYR A 307 -14.66 20.95 -8.25
N LEU A 308 -14.08 20.25 -7.27
CA LEU A 308 -13.58 18.89 -7.45
C LEU A 308 -14.71 17.94 -7.86
N ILE A 309 -15.86 18.00 -7.17
CA ILE A 309 -17.02 17.18 -7.48
C ILE A 309 -17.55 17.49 -8.88
N ASP A 310 -17.65 18.76 -9.27
CA ASP A 310 -18.09 19.15 -10.61
C ASP A 310 -17.17 18.61 -11.71
N GLN A 311 -15.85 18.60 -11.46
CA GLN A 311 -14.89 17.98 -12.38
C GLN A 311 -15.08 16.46 -12.43
N SER A 312 -15.26 15.81 -11.28
CA SER A 312 -15.51 14.37 -11.20
C SER A 312 -16.79 13.96 -11.92
N ILE A 313 -17.87 14.75 -11.83
CA ILE A 313 -19.11 14.55 -12.60
C ILE A 313 -18.83 14.65 -14.10
N LYS A 314 -18.15 15.73 -14.54
CA LYS A 314 -17.84 15.96 -15.97
C LYS A 314 -16.99 14.85 -16.57
N HIS A 315 -16.04 14.33 -15.80
CA HIS A 315 -15.09 13.32 -16.25
C HIS A 315 -15.49 11.88 -15.86
N HIS A 316 -16.66 11.68 -15.25
CA HIS A 316 -17.13 10.38 -14.77
C HIS A 316 -16.09 9.66 -13.90
N LYS A 317 -15.56 10.36 -12.91
CA LYS A 317 -14.55 9.83 -12.00
C LYS A 317 -15.15 9.11 -10.81
N LEU A 318 -14.57 7.98 -10.45
CA LEU A 318 -14.92 7.25 -9.24
C LEU A 318 -14.28 7.94 -8.03
N ILE A 319 -15.07 8.13 -6.99
CA ILE A 319 -14.66 8.84 -5.78
C ILE A 319 -15.00 8.01 -4.55
N ARG A 320 -14.07 7.98 -3.59
CA ARG A 320 -14.36 7.57 -2.22
C ARG A 320 -14.64 8.81 -1.39
N PHE A 321 -15.78 8.85 -0.72
CA PHE A 321 -16.15 9.85 0.26
C PHE A 321 -16.19 9.23 1.64
N GLU A 322 -15.68 9.96 2.63
CA GLU A 322 -15.95 9.65 4.03
C GLU A 322 -16.86 10.71 4.62
N LEU A 323 -17.90 10.25 5.33
CA LEU A 323 -18.87 11.11 5.97
C LEU A 323 -18.54 11.35 7.45
N VAL A 324 -19.11 12.42 8.01
CA VAL A 324 -18.98 12.79 9.43
C VAL A 324 -19.44 11.70 10.40
N ASP A 325 -20.31 10.80 9.98
CA ASP A 325 -20.80 9.67 10.78
C ASP A 325 -19.88 8.43 10.71
N GLY A 326 -18.76 8.53 9.99
CA GLY A 326 -17.82 7.43 9.75
C GLY A 326 -18.22 6.50 8.60
N THR A 327 -19.28 6.82 7.86
CA THR A 327 -19.67 6.00 6.70
C THR A 327 -18.75 6.27 5.51
N ASP A 328 -18.22 5.20 4.93
CA ASP A 328 -17.55 5.21 3.63
C ASP A 328 -18.55 5.05 2.48
N VAL A 329 -18.38 5.86 1.43
CA VAL A 329 -19.20 5.82 0.22
C VAL A 329 -18.28 5.82 -0.99
N ILE A 330 -18.35 4.78 -1.82
CA ILE A 330 -17.62 4.72 -3.08
C ILE A 330 -18.62 4.78 -4.24
N GLY A 331 -18.40 5.70 -5.18
CA GLY A 331 -19.29 5.82 -6.33
C GLY A 331 -18.98 6.98 -7.25
N PHE A 332 -19.78 7.08 -8.30
CA PHE A 332 -19.71 8.16 -9.27
C PHE A 332 -20.60 9.33 -8.81
N PRO A 333 -20.04 10.52 -8.52
CA PRO A 333 -20.87 11.69 -8.29
C PRO A 333 -21.64 12.01 -9.57
N ASN A 334 -22.92 12.33 -9.44
CA ASN A 334 -23.81 12.52 -10.58
C ASN A 334 -24.31 13.96 -10.72
N ALA A 335 -24.72 14.58 -9.63
CA ALA A 335 -25.25 15.94 -9.64
C ALA A 335 -25.20 16.57 -8.24
N ILE A 336 -25.03 17.89 -8.18
CA ILE A 336 -25.17 18.70 -6.97
C ILE A 336 -26.47 19.51 -7.08
N ASP A 337 -27.38 19.38 -6.10
CA ASP A 337 -28.48 20.33 -5.91
C ASP A 337 -27.93 21.56 -5.17
N GLN A 338 -27.59 22.60 -5.93
CA GLN A 338 -27.04 23.86 -5.45
C GLN A 338 -27.97 24.61 -4.48
N ARG A 339 -29.27 24.30 -4.45
CA ARG A 339 -30.22 24.92 -3.52
C ARG A 339 -30.19 24.25 -2.16
N THR A 340 -29.98 22.92 -2.11
CA THR A 340 -29.98 22.16 -0.86
C THR A 340 -28.58 21.83 -0.36
N GLY A 341 -27.54 21.99 -1.19
CA GLY A 341 -26.18 21.56 -0.88
C GLY A 341 -26.03 20.04 -0.89
N SER A 342 -26.87 19.33 -1.64
CA SER A 342 -26.88 17.86 -1.63
C SER A 342 -26.22 17.28 -2.87
N LEU A 343 -25.35 16.29 -2.69
CA LEU A 343 -24.71 15.51 -3.73
C LEU A 343 -25.47 14.19 -3.95
N VAL A 344 -25.79 13.88 -5.21
CA VAL A 344 -26.28 12.56 -5.63
C VAL A 344 -25.12 11.72 -6.11
N ILE A 345 -24.94 10.54 -5.51
CA ILE A 345 -23.87 9.57 -5.82
C ILE A 345 -24.52 8.29 -6.34
N TRP A 346 -23.99 7.75 -7.44
CA TRP A 346 -24.31 6.41 -7.91
C TRP A 346 -23.30 5.44 -7.30
N LEU A 347 -23.76 4.61 -6.37
CA LEU A 347 -22.90 3.69 -5.64
C LEU A 347 -22.38 2.61 -6.56
N LEU A 348 -21.12 2.23 -6.33
CA LEU A 348 -20.57 0.98 -6.83
C LEU A 348 -20.96 -0.11 -5.82
N ASP A 349 -21.90 -0.98 -6.20
CA ASP A 349 -22.26 -2.14 -5.39
C ASP A 349 -21.37 -3.32 -5.79
N PHE A 350 -20.74 -3.95 -4.81
CA PHE A 350 -19.83 -5.08 -5.03
C PHE A 350 -20.59 -6.40 -5.27
N ASP A 351 -21.89 -6.46 -4.97
CA ASP A 351 -22.59 -7.76 -4.89
C ASP A 351 -23.61 -8.05 -6.00
N GLU A 352 -24.08 -7.11 -6.82
CA GLU A 352 -25.00 -7.48 -7.91
C GLU A 352 -25.09 -6.44 -9.05
N VAL A 353 -24.71 -6.88 -10.25
CA VAL A 353 -25.05 -6.26 -11.52
C VAL A 353 -26.57 -6.24 -11.65
N THR A 354 -27.28 -5.18 -11.24
CA THR A 354 -28.48 -4.69 -11.96
C THR A 354 -29.17 -3.42 -11.45
N ASN A 355 -28.80 -2.76 -10.34
CA ASN A 355 -29.31 -1.41 -10.06
C ASN A 355 -28.26 -0.57 -9.33
N SER A 356 -27.78 0.50 -9.97
CA SER A 356 -26.97 1.51 -9.26
C SER A 356 -27.82 2.13 -8.15
N VAL A 357 -27.52 1.76 -6.91
CA VAL A 357 -28.16 2.37 -5.75
C VAL A 357 -27.74 3.83 -5.73
N LYS A 358 -28.72 4.74 -5.70
CA LYS A 358 -28.45 6.16 -5.54
C LYS A 358 -28.43 6.50 -4.06
N ARG A 359 -27.39 7.21 -3.64
CA ARG A 359 -27.32 7.84 -2.31
C ARG A 359 -27.30 9.34 -2.47
N THR A 360 -27.97 10.03 -1.57
CA THR A 360 -27.88 11.49 -1.44
C THR A 360 -27.19 11.81 -0.14
N VAL A 361 -26.17 12.67 -0.19
CA VAL A 361 -25.38 13.12 0.96
C VAL A 361 -25.32 14.65 0.96
N GLY A 362 -25.32 15.28 2.14
CA GLY A 362 -25.03 16.71 2.25
C GLY A 362 -23.54 16.96 1.97
N LEU A 363 -23.20 18.05 1.27
CA LEU A 363 -21.79 18.42 1.07
C LEU A 363 -21.08 18.69 2.41
N GLU A 364 -21.81 19.22 3.39
CA GLU A 364 -21.38 19.43 4.77
C GLU A 364 -21.17 18.14 5.56
N GLU A 365 -21.71 17.01 5.09
CA GLU A 365 -21.50 15.71 5.71
C GLU A 365 -20.19 15.07 5.22
N ILE A 366 -19.60 15.56 4.13
CA ILE A 366 -18.34 15.04 3.59
C ILE A 366 -17.19 15.69 4.35
N LYS A 367 -16.35 14.88 4.99
CA LYS A 367 -15.13 15.34 5.70
C LYS A 367 -13.83 15.02 4.95
N GLU A 368 -13.87 13.98 4.12
CA GLU A 368 -12.75 13.53 3.30
C GLU A 368 -13.24 13.01 1.94
N MET A 369 -12.43 13.19 0.90
CA MET A 369 -12.68 12.68 -0.43
C MET A 369 -11.36 12.24 -1.08
N ALA A 370 -11.25 10.96 -1.46
CA ALA A 370 -10.10 10.40 -2.17
C ALA A 370 -10.45 10.11 -3.64
N PHE A 371 -9.55 10.45 -4.55
CA PHE A 371 -9.80 10.39 -6.00
C PHE A 371 -8.51 10.25 -6.83
N ASP A 372 -8.68 9.90 -8.12
CA ASP A 372 -7.58 9.66 -9.08
C ASP A 372 -6.50 8.68 -8.54
N TYR A 373 -6.92 7.66 -7.78
CA TYR A 373 -6.07 6.56 -7.31
C TYR A 373 -6.18 5.34 -8.24
N TYR A 374 -5.18 4.46 -8.23
CA TYR A 374 -5.06 3.42 -9.25
C TYR A 374 -6.24 2.45 -9.31
N LYS A 375 -6.76 2.00 -8.15
CA LYS A 375 -7.96 1.16 -8.11
C LYS A 375 -9.19 1.84 -8.72
N ALA A 376 -9.37 3.15 -8.53
CA ALA A 376 -10.44 3.88 -9.20
C ALA A 376 -10.24 3.89 -10.72
N PHE A 377 -9.02 4.09 -11.19
CA PHE A 377 -8.70 4.02 -12.62
C PHE A 377 -8.99 2.64 -13.22
N LEU A 378 -8.61 1.54 -12.55
CA LEU A 378 -8.92 0.18 -13.03
C LEU A 378 -10.43 -0.04 -13.16
N LEU A 379 -11.20 0.33 -12.12
CA LEU A 379 -12.67 0.20 -12.11
C LEU A 379 -13.35 1.07 -13.18
N GLU A 380 -12.88 2.31 -13.40
CA GLU A 380 -13.34 3.20 -14.47
C GLU A 380 -13.17 2.60 -15.86
N ASN A 381 -12.19 1.71 -16.03
CA ASN A 381 -11.89 1.03 -17.29
C ASN A 381 -12.42 -0.40 -17.35
N HIS A 382 -13.31 -0.78 -16.43
CA HIS A 382 -13.91 -2.12 -16.34
C HIS A 382 -12.88 -3.25 -16.19
N ILE A 383 -11.81 -2.95 -15.47
CA ILE A 383 -10.84 -3.93 -14.99
C ILE A 383 -11.18 -4.11 -13.51
N ASP A 384 -12.15 -4.97 -13.22
CA ASP A 384 -12.49 -5.35 -11.85
C ASP A 384 -11.78 -6.63 -11.51
#